data_AF-A0A2W4MZF4-F1
#
_entry.id   AF-A0A2W4MZF4-F1
#
_cell.length_a   1.000
_cell.length_b   1.000
_cell.length_c   1.000
_cell.angle_alpha   90.00
_cell.angle_beta   90.00
_cell.angle_gamma   90.00
#
_symmetry.space_group_name_H-M   'P 1'
#
loop_
_entity.id
_entity.type
_entity.pdbx_description
1 polymer ?
#
loop_
_entity_poly.entity_id
_entity_poly.type
_entity_poly.pdbx_seq_one_letter_code
_entity_poly.pdbx_strand_id
1 'polypeptide(L)'
;EVAHLRDLQLDPDLPVMTAHGVPHLMAALAGEISLEEAAARARADTRHYAKRQFTWIRRNMQSWIQVSTQEMKNIIDKIAILVNR
;
A
#
# COMPACT_ATOMS: atom_id res chain seq x y z
N GLU A 1 16.02 0.96 -7.18
CA GLU A 1 14.70 1.09 -7.83
C GLU A 1 14.31 2.54 -8.07
N VAL A 2 14.04 3.37 -7.06
CA VAL A 2 13.64 4.79 -7.27
C VAL A 2 14.71 5.61 -8.00
N ALA A 3 15.99 5.36 -7.75
CA ALA A 3 17.06 5.98 -8.53
C ALA A 3 16.95 5.68 -10.04
N HIS A 4 16.53 4.48 -10.42
CA HIS A 4 16.31 4.14 -11.83
C HIS A 4 15.09 4.88 -12.41
N LEU A 5 14.00 5.01 -11.64
CA LEU A 5 12.84 5.81 -12.04
C LEU A 5 13.19 7.28 -12.27
N ARG A 6 14.06 7.84 -11.43
CA ARG A 6 14.60 9.20 -11.62
C ARG A 6 15.34 9.33 -12.94
N ASP A 7 16.20 8.36 -13.25
CA ASP A 7 17.04 8.40 -14.44
C ASP A 7 16.22 8.25 -15.74
N LEU A 8 15.01 7.67 -15.67
CA LEU A 8 14.07 7.60 -16.79
C LEU A 8 13.40 8.95 -17.13
N GLN A 9 13.54 9.98 -16.28
CA GLN A 9 13.00 11.33 -16.49
C GLN A 9 11.52 11.34 -16.91
N LEU A 10 10.74 10.45 -16.28
CA LEU A 10 9.31 10.32 -16.54
C LEU A 10 8.54 11.57 -16.08
N ASP A 11 7.39 11.82 -16.71
CA ASP A 11 6.46 12.86 -16.26
C ASP A 11 6.11 12.66 -14.78
N PRO A 12 6.35 13.66 -13.90
CA PRO A 12 6.06 13.57 -12.46
C PRO A 12 4.61 13.23 -12.11
N ASP A 13 3.66 13.51 -13.01
CA ASP A 13 2.23 13.26 -12.76
C ASP A 13 1.82 11.80 -13.07
N LEU A 14 2.75 10.97 -13.53
CA LEU A 14 2.47 9.55 -13.78
C LEU A 14 2.18 8.80 -12.47
N PRO A 15 1.23 7.83 -12.47
CA PRO A 15 0.85 7.10 -11.26
C PRO A 15 2.02 6.43 -10.51
N VAL A 16 3.05 6.00 -11.24
CA VAL A 16 4.26 5.41 -10.66
C VAL A 16 5.10 6.43 -9.90
N MET A 17 5.13 7.68 -10.38
CA MET A 17 5.88 8.79 -9.78
C MET A 17 5.19 9.32 -8.52
N THR A 18 3.86 9.20 -8.47
CA THR A 18 3.04 9.58 -7.31
C THR A 18 2.80 8.42 -6.33
N ALA A 19 3.40 7.26 -6.54
CA ALA A 19 3.21 6.10 -5.67
C ALA A 19 3.75 6.37 -4.26
N HIS A 20 3.09 5.81 -3.23
CA HIS A 20 3.47 6.02 -1.83
C HIS A 20 4.97 5.71 -1.62
N GLY A 21 5.73 6.69 -1.13
CA GLY A 21 7.17 6.57 -0.90
C GLY A 21 8.07 7.05 -2.04
N VAL A 22 7.62 7.01 -3.30
CA VAL A 22 8.44 7.45 -4.46
C VAL A 22 8.81 8.94 -4.36
N PRO A 23 7.87 9.88 -4.12
CA PRO A 23 8.22 11.30 -3.98
C PRO A 23 9.22 11.58 -2.85
N HIS A 24 9.05 10.91 -1.70
CA HIS A 24 9.95 11.10 -0.54
C HIS A 24 11.36 10.58 -0.81
N LEU A 25 11.47 9.43 -1.47
CA LEU A 25 12.76 8.86 -1.86
C LEU A 25 13.44 9.68 -2.96
N MET A 26 12.67 10.26 -3.88
CA MET A 26 13.18 11.20 -4.89
C MET A 26 13.76 12.45 -4.23
N ALA A 27 13.06 13.04 -3.25
CA ALA A 27 13.55 14.20 -2.50
C ALA A 27 14.84 13.87 -1.70
N ALA A 28 14.94 12.68 -1.12
CA ALA A 28 16.18 12.24 -0.47
C ALA A 28 17.34 12.07 -1.46
N LEU A 29 17.07 11.52 -2.66
CA LEU A 29 18.07 11.39 -3.73
C LEU A 29 18.50 12.76 -4.30
N ALA A 30 17.64 13.77 -4.22
CA ALA A 30 17.95 15.15 -4.58
C ALA A 30 18.69 15.91 -3.47
N GLY A 31 18.83 15.33 -2.27
CA GLY A 31 19.46 15.97 -1.11
C GLY A 31 18.57 17.00 -0.40
N GLU A 32 17.27 17.02 -0.69
CA GLU A 32 16.31 17.97 -0.11
C GLU A 32 15.90 17.58 1.32
N ILE A 33 15.86 16.28 1.60
CA ILE A 33 15.56 15.71 2.93
C ILE A 33 16.51 14.56 3.25
N SER A 34 16.64 14.22 4.54
CA SER A 34 17.42 13.04 4.94
C SER A 34 16.72 11.74 4.54
N LEU A 35 17.50 10.66 4.42
CA LEU A 35 16.95 9.34 4.13
C LEU A 35 16.04 8.85 5.27
N GLU A 36 16.37 9.18 6.52
CA GLU A 36 15.58 8.88 7.70
C GLU A 36 14.20 9.57 7.64
N GLU A 37 14.20 10.85 7.24
CA GLU A 37 12.97 11.62 7.09
C GLU A 37 12.11 11.08 5.94
N ALA A 38 12.72 10.79 4.78
CA ALA A 38 12.02 10.18 3.65
C ALA A 38 11.37 8.85 4.05
N ALA A 39 12.09 8.00 4.78
CA ALA A 39 11.58 6.72 5.26
C ALA A 39 10.43 6.91 6.27
N ALA A 40 10.51 7.93 7.15
CA ALA A 40 9.45 8.24 8.10
C ALA A 40 8.15 8.68 7.38
N ARG A 41 8.27 9.56 6.38
CA ARG A 41 7.15 10.04 5.56
C ARG A 41 6.53 8.91 4.74
N ALA A 42 7.35 8.10 4.07
CA ALA A 42 6.89 6.93 3.31
C ALA A 42 6.09 5.94 4.19
N ARG A 43 6.58 5.65 5.41
CA ARG A 43 5.85 4.81 6.37
C ARG A 43 4.51 5.43 6.78
N ALA A 44 4.45 6.75 6.99
CA ALA A 44 3.22 7.44 7.34
C ALA A 44 2.18 7.34 6.22
N ASP A 45 2.59 7.57 4.98
CA ASP A 45 1.77 7.45 3.79
C ASP A 45 1.17 6.05 3.63
N THR A 46 2.00 5.01 3.79
CA THR A 46 1.53 3.62 3.76
C THR A 46 0.50 3.33 4.85
N ARG A 47 0.71 3.84 6.09
CA ARG A 47 -0.28 3.69 7.17
C ARG A 47 -1.61 4.40 6.86
N HIS A 48 -1.53 5.62 6.33
CA HIS A 48 -2.73 6.36 5.92
C HIS A 48 -3.48 5.65 4.80
N TYR A 49 -2.75 5.15 3.79
CA TYR A 49 -3.33 4.35 2.72
C TYR A 49 -4.03 3.10 3.26
N ALA A 50 -3.35 2.30 4.09
CA ALA A 50 -3.93 1.11 4.71
C ALA A 50 -5.19 1.45 5.50
N LYS A 51 -5.17 2.52 6.31
CA LYS A 51 -6.36 3.00 7.05
C LYS A 51 -7.51 3.37 6.11
N ARG A 52 -7.25 4.06 5.00
CA ARG A 52 -8.26 4.38 3.99
C ARG A 52 -8.83 3.12 3.36
N GLN A 53 -7.97 2.16 2.98
CA GLN A 53 -8.39 0.87 2.43
C GLN A 53 -9.30 0.12 3.40
N PHE A 54 -8.91 -0.05 4.66
CA PHE A 54 -9.74 -0.70 5.67
C PHE A 54 -11.06 0.04 5.92
N THR A 55 -11.05 1.39 5.89
CA THR A 55 -12.26 2.18 6.04
C THR A 55 -13.22 1.99 4.87
N TRP A 56 -12.69 1.97 3.65
CA TRP A 56 -13.48 1.74 2.44
C TRP A 56 -14.04 0.32 2.41
N ILE A 57 -13.23 -0.70 2.71
CA ILE A 57 -13.66 -2.10 2.80
C ILE A 57 -14.78 -2.25 3.82
N ARG A 58 -14.62 -1.72 5.04
CA ARG A 58 -15.67 -1.82 6.09
C ARG A 58 -17.00 -1.22 5.64
N ARG A 59 -16.98 -0.14 4.85
CA ARG A 59 -18.18 0.54 4.38
C ARG A 59 -18.85 -0.16 3.18
N ASN A 60 -18.04 -0.64 2.24
CA ASN A 60 -18.52 -1.11 0.93
C ASN A 60 -18.63 -2.64 0.83
N MET A 61 -17.91 -3.38 1.67
CA MET A 61 -17.80 -4.85 1.60
C MET A 61 -18.45 -5.52 2.82
N GLN A 62 -19.69 -5.14 3.12
CA GLN A 62 -20.39 -5.61 4.32
C GLN A 62 -20.70 -7.12 4.29
N SER A 63 -20.80 -7.71 3.10
CA SER A 63 -21.02 -9.14 2.90
C SER A 63 -19.74 -9.97 2.98
N TRP A 64 -18.56 -9.34 3.07
CA TRP A 64 -17.31 -10.07 3.14
C TRP A 64 -17.12 -10.72 4.50
N ILE A 65 -16.60 -11.94 4.47
CA ILE A 65 -16.31 -12.71 5.67
C ILE A 65 -14.94 -12.29 6.18
N GLN A 66 -14.92 -11.74 7.39
CA GLN A 66 -13.69 -11.45 8.10
C GLN A 66 -13.03 -12.78 8.49
N VAL A 67 -11.77 -12.98 8.10
CA VAL A 67 -10.99 -14.14 8.48
C VAL A 67 -9.89 -13.68 9.41
N SER A 68 -9.90 -14.15 10.66
CA SER A 68 -8.83 -13.90 11.61
C SER A 68 -7.58 -14.69 11.26
N THR A 69 -6.43 -14.29 11.82
CA THR A 69 -5.16 -14.98 11.64
C THR A 69 -5.22 -16.48 11.97
N GLN A 70 -5.98 -16.84 13.02
CA GLN A 70 -6.13 -18.23 13.43
C GLN A 70 -6.96 -19.04 12.42
N GLU A 71 -7.91 -18.40 11.76
CA GLU A 71 -8.79 -19.03 10.77
C GLU A 71 -8.13 -19.14 9.40
N MET A 72 -7.03 -18.42 9.14
CA MET A 72 -6.28 -18.52 7.88
C MET A 72 -5.83 -19.96 7.58
N LYS A 73 -5.52 -20.75 8.62
CA LYS A 73 -5.10 -22.16 8.46
C LYS A 73 -6.18 -23.02 7.77
N ASN A 74 -7.46 -22.70 7.98
CA ASN A 74 -8.60 -23.46 7.47
C ASN A 74 -9.42 -22.64 6.47
N ILE A 75 -8.82 -21.63 5.84
CA ILE A 75 -9.54 -20.70 4.96
C ILE A 75 -10.10 -21.42 3.72
N ILE A 76 -9.40 -22.42 3.21
CA ILE A 76 -9.82 -23.22 2.05
C ILE A 76 -11.15 -23.93 2.34
N ASP A 77 -11.29 -24.54 3.52
CA ASP A 77 -12.51 -25.26 3.90
C ASP A 77 -13.71 -24.32 4.02
N LYS A 78 -13.49 -23.11 4.57
CA LYS A 78 -14.53 -22.07 4.63
C LYS A 78 -14.97 -21.60 3.25
N ILE A 79 -14.02 -21.39 2.32
CA ILE A 79 -14.34 -21.00 0.95
C ILE A 79 -15.15 -22.11 0.27
N ALA A 80 -14.75 -23.37 0.42
CA ALA A 80 -15.45 -24.51 -0.17
C ALA A 80 -16.91 -24.63 0.31
N ILE A 81 -17.17 -24.39 1.61
CA ILE A 81 -18.54 -24.37 2.16
C ILE A 81 -19.40 -23.25 1.55
N LEU A 82 -18.80 -22.09 1.26
CA LEU A 82 -19.52 -20.94 0.69
C LEU A 82 -19.81 -21.08 -0.80
N VAL A 83 -18.92 -21.73 -1.56
CA VAL A 83 -19.08 -21.95 -3.00
C VAL A 83 -20.05 -23.09 -3.29
N ASN A 84 -20.13 -24.10 -2.41
CA ASN A 84 -21.06 -25.23 -2.53
C ASN A 84 -22.44 -24.97 -1.90
N ARG A 85 -22.76 -23.70 -1.57
CA ARG A 85 -24.06 -23.28 -1.08
C ARG A 85 -24.95 -22.72 -2.19
#